data_AF-A0A093JMK8-F1
#
_entry.id   AF-A0A093JMK8-F1
#
_cell.length_a   1.000
_cell.length_b   1.000
_cell.length_c   1.000
_cell.angle_alpha   90.00
_cell.angle_beta   90.00
_cell.angle_gamma   90.00
#
_symmetry.space_group_name_H-M   'P 1'
#
loop_
_entity.id
_entity.type
_entity.pdbx_description
1 polymer ?
#
loop_
_entity_poly.entity_id
_entity_poly.type
_entity_poly.pdbx_seq_one_letter_code
_entity_poly.pdbx_strand_id
1 'polypeptide(L)'
;MAGLNVSIAFFSLIVGVCQALRWISKRLLPPGAYSCLARELAGSLQLCASCLELRMLVEIGPWGGGFGPDVVLTLLFLLFVVHGASFDGASANPTVSLQEFLLLESDLAATAAKLLAQAAGTGVGWAVTKLYWSWELTQLHLIQNLIASECSSSIRASVHHAAFAECTCSFLFHLVLHKLHQSRPMYRVPALAATVTFLTYTAAFGTTSLAARAPFHCSGSSVWDYIQVYWLGPLAGMLAALLLFQGNIPRLFQKNLLYSQKSKYKIPKARVAAHVEGDEAQRKRKGKKSIPEPCA
;
A
#
# COMPACT_ATOMS: atom_id res chain seq x y z
N MET A 1 11.54 14.00 26.43
CA MET A 1 12.60 14.12 25.39
C MET A 1 13.30 12.80 25.08
N ALA A 2 13.83 12.06 26.06
CA ALA A 2 14.57 10.81 25.81
C ALA A 2 13.78 9.77 24.98
N GLY A 3 12.48 9.57 25.28
CA GLY A 3 11.63 8.62 24.53
C GLY A 3 11.55 8.91 23.03
N LEU A 4 11.35 10.17 22.66
CA LEU A 4 11.27 10.60 21.26
C LEU A 4 12.61 10.40 20.54
N ASN A 5 13.73 10.71 21.20
CA ASN A 5 15.06 10.53 20.62
C ASN A 5 15.35 9.06 20.33
N VAL A 6 14.93 8.16 21.23
CA VAL A 6 15.07 6.71 21.07
C VAL A 6 14.24 6.22 19.86
N SER A 7 12.99 6.67 19.72
CA SER A 7 12.18 6.32 18.53
C SER A 7 12.74 6.91 17.23
N ILE A 8 13.26 8.14 17.23
CA ILE A 8 13.93 8.74 16.06
C ILE A 8 15.19 7.95 15.67
N ALA A 9 15.98 7.52 16.66
CA ALA A 9 17.13 6.66 16.44
C ALA A 9 16.70 5.31 15.84
N PHE A 10 15.62 4.71 16.34
CA PHE A 10 15.05 3.49 15.78
C PHE A 10 14.61 3.66 14.32
N PHE A 11 13.87 4.72 13.99
CA PHE A 11 13.46 5.00 12.60
C PHE A 11 14.68 5.15 11.69
N SER A 12 15.67 5.91 12.14
CA SER A 12 16.90 6.15 11.38
C SER A 12 17.69 4.85 11.15
N LEU A 13 17.78 4.00 12.19
CA LEU A 13 18.44 2.70 12.11
C LEU A 13 17.73 1.76 11.13
N ILE A 14 16.40 1.63 11.23
CA ILE A 14 15.61 0.78 10.32
C ILE A 14 15.74 1.26 8.87
N VAL A 15 15.64 2.57 8.63
CA VAL A 15 15.84 3.12 7.28
C VAL A 15 17.27 2.82 6.79
N GLY A 16 18.29 3.03 7.63
CA GLY A 16 19.68 2.76 7.29
C GLY A 16 19.94 1.29 6.95
N VAL A 17 19.44 0.36 7.77
CA VAL A 17 19.55 -1.09 7.55
C VAL A 17 18.84 -1.50 6.26
N CYS A 18 17.61 -1.02 6.03
CA CYS A 18 16.89 -1.32 4.79
C CYS A 18 17.58 -0.72 3.55
N GLN A 19 18.21 0.45 3.66
CA GLN A 19 18.99 1.02 2.56
C GLN A 19 20.27 0.23 2.28
N ALA A 20 20.99 -0.20 3.33
CA ALA A 20 22.13 -1.08 3.19
C ALA A 20 21.71 -2.41 2.53
N LEU A 21 20.59 -3.00 2.98
CA LEU A 21 20.04 -4.22 2.38
C LEU A 21 19.74 -4.03 0.90
N ARG A 22 19.04 -2.95 0.51
CA ARG A 22 18.77 -2.65 -0.91
C ARG A 22 20.07 -2.51 -1.71
N TRP A 23 21.05 -1.78 -1.18
CA TRP A 23 22.32 -1.55 -1.85
C TRP A 23 23.13 -2.83 -2.04
N ILE A 24 23.20 -3.69 -1.02
CA ILE A 24 23.85 -5.01 -1.09
C ILE A 24 23.09 -5.92 -2.08
N SER A 25 21.76 -5.97 -1.99
CA SER A 25 20.94 -6.79 -2.89
C SER A 25 21.06 -6.37 -4.35
N LYS A 26 21.17 -5.07 -4.66
CA LYS A 26 21.44 -4.60 -6.03
C LYS A 26 22.77 -5.11 -6.60
N ARG A 27 23.74 -5.40 -5.74
CA ARG A 27 25.06 -5.93 -6.14
C ARG A 27 25.07 -7.45 -6.29
N LEU A 28 24.26 -8.15 -5.50
CA LEU A 28 24.27 -9.62 -5.42
C LEU A 28 23.19 -10.31 -6.26
N LEU A 29 22.07 -9.64 -6.53
CA LEU A 29 20.90 -10.25 -7.18
C LEU A 29 20.71 -9.72 -8.61
N PRO A 30 20.15 -10.55 -9.51
CA PRO A 30 19.71 -10.08 -10.81
C PRO A 30 18.56 -9.07 -10.66
N PRO A 31 18.37 -8.15 -11.65
CA PRO A 31 17.43 -7.03 -11.54
C PRO A 31 15.98 -7.47 -11.32
N GLY A 32 15.54 -8.60 -11.90
CA GLY A 32 14.20 -9.15 -11.70
C GLY A 32 13.96 -9.61 -10.26
N ALA A 33 14.89 -10.40 -9.69
CA ALA A 33 14.81 -10.86 -8.31
C ALA A 33 14.91 -9.71 -7.30
N TYR A 34 15.74 -8.70 -7.58
CA TYR A 34 15.80 -7.49 -6.76
C TYR A 34 14.44 -6.75 -6.75
N SER A 35 13.85 -6.52 -7.92
CA SER A 35 12.61 -5.75 -8.09
C SER A 35 11.40 -6.39 -7.42
N CYS A 36 11.27 -7.72 -7.51
CA CYS A 36 10.13 -8.47 -7.01
C CYS A 36 10.28 -8.96 -5.55
N LEU A 37 11.51 -9.22 -5.08
CA LEU A 37 11.76 -9.79 -3.75
C LEU A 37 12.44 -8.81 -2.81
N ALA A 38 13.72 -8.51 -3.02
CA ALA A 38 14.53 -7.78 -2.05
C ALA A 38 14.00 -6.37 -1.77
N ARG A 39 13.55 -5.69 -2.83
CA ARG A 39 12.97 -4.35 -2.75
C ARG A 39 11.66 -4.33 -1.94
N GLU A 40 10.77 -5.28 -2.19
CA GLU A 40 9.49 -5.41 -1.48
C GLU A 40 9.70 -5.83 -0.03
N LEU A 41 10.61 -6.78 0.22
CA LEU A 41 10.97 -7.22 1.57
C LEU A 41 11.52 -6.04 2.40
N ALA A 42 12.48 -5.29 1.87
CA ALA A 42 13.05 -4.14 2.55
C ALA A 42 12.01 -3.02 2.76
N GLY A 43 11.14 -2.78 1.77
CA GLY A 43 10.04 -1.83 1.86
C GLY A 43 9.04 -2.17 2.96
N SER A 44 8.54 -3.41 2.98
CA SER A 44 7.57 -3.86 3.99
C SER A 44 8.17 -3.99 5.38
N LEU A 45 9.43 -4.41 5.52
CA LEU A 45 10.14 -4.40 6.81
C LEU A 45 10.21 -2.97 7.35
N GLN A 46 10.71 -2.04 6.53
CA GLN A 46 10.86 -0.63 6.91
C GLN A 46 9.51 -0.03 7.31
N LEU A 47 8.47 -0.25 6.50
CA LEU A 47 7.12 0.24 6.76
C LEU A 47 6.54 -0.35 8.05
N CYS A 48 6.59 -1.68 8.20
CA CYS A 48 6.03 -2.38 9.35
C CYS A 48 6.69 -1.94 10.65
N ALA A 49 8.02 -2.00 10.72
CA ALA A 49 8.76 -1.65 11.93
C ALA A 49 8.51 -0.20 12.36
N SER A 50 8.52 0.71 11.38
CA SER A 50 8.24 2.13 11.61
C SER A 50 6.80 2.38 12.05
N CYS A 51 5.81 1.72 11.44
CA CYS A 51 4.41 1.86 11.82
C CYS A 51 4.13 1.30 13.23
N LEU A 52 4.80 0.24 13.64
CA LEU A 52 4.66 -0.33 14.99
C LEU A 52 5.22 0.61 16.05
N GLU A 53 6.43 1.15 15.85
CA GLU A 53 7.01 2.13 16.79
C GLU A 53 6.18 3.41 16.84
N LEU A 54 5.70 3.90 15.70
CA LEU A 54 4.82 5.07 15.65
C LEU A 54 3.46 4.79 16.35
N ARG A 55 2.91 3.58 16.20
CA ARG A 55 1.70 3.17 16.93
C ARG A 55 1.90 3.29 18.43
N MET A 56 3.02 2.78 18.96
CA MET A 56 3.33 2.89 20.38
C MET A 56 3.34 4.37 20.81
N LEU A 57 3.92 5.26 20.00
CA LEU A 57 3.89 6.70 20.27
C LEU A 57 2.47 7.31 20.19
N VAL A 58 1.58 6.82 19.32
CA VAL A 58 0.17 7.25 19.30
C VAL A 58 -0.57 6.82 20.56
N GLU A 59 -0.39 5.56 20.97
CA GLU A 59 -1.17 4.95 22.06
C GLU A 59 -0.66 5.38 23.44
N ILE A 60 0.66 5.44 23.63
CA ILE A 60 1.31 5.70 24.93
C ILE A 60 1.86 7.13 25.00
N GLY A 61 2.30 7.70 23.88
CA GLY A 61 2.97 8.99 23.85
C GLY A 61 2.19 10.15 24.51
N PRO A 62 0.87 10.29 24.34
CA PRO A 62 0.11 11.39 24.95
C PRO A 62 0.13 11.40 26.49
N TRP A 63 0.06 10.24 27.13
CA TRP A 63 -0.03 10.13 28.59
C TRP A 63 1.27 9.66 29.25
N GLY A 64 2.07 8.83 28.58
CA GLY A 64 3.36 8.34 29.06
C GLY A 64 4.57 9.20 28.66
N GLY A 65 4.44 10.00 27.59
CA GLY A 65 5.52 10.84 27.07
C GLY A 65 5.23 12.34 27.05
N GLY A 66 3.98 12.74 27.30
CA GLY A 66 3.51 14.12 27.18
C GLY A 66 3.54 14.65 25.73
N PHE A 67 3.49 13.78 24.73
CA PHE A 67 3.54 14.17 23.33
C PHE A 67 2.16 14.53 22.81
N GLY A 68 2.01 15.74 22.28
CA GLY A 68 0.78 16.15 21.60
C GLY A 68 0.53 15.35 20.32
N PRO A 69 -0.73 15.27 19.86
CA PRO A 69 -1.08 14.59 18.60
C PRO A 69 -0.34 15.18 17.39
N ASP A 70 -0.01 16.48 17.44
CA ASP A 70 0.74 17.18 16.39
C ASP A 70 2.13 16.60 16.15
N VAL A 71 2.83 16.17 17.22
CA VAL A 71 4.17 15.58 17.12
C VAL A 71 4.08 14.24 16.38
N VAL A 72 3.12 13.40 16.75
CA VAL A 72 2.93 12.08 16.17
C VAL A 72 2.48 12.19 14.71
N LEU A 73 1.62 13.15 14.39
CA LEU A 73 1.18 13.41 13.01
C LEU A 73 2.31 13.95 12.14
N THR A 74 3.15 14.82 12.69
CA THR A 74 4.36 15.32 12.00
C THR A 74 5.35 14.19 11.73
N LEU A 75 5.58 13.31 12.71
CA LEU A 75 6.41 12.12 12.54
C LEU A 75 5.84 11.18 11.48
N LEU A 76 4.53 10.94 11.48
CA LEU A 76 3.85 10.14 10.46
C LEU A 76 4.13 10.69 9.06
N PHE A 77 3.93 11.99 8.86
CA PHE A 77 4.19 12.65 7.58
C PHE A 77 5.64 12.49 7.14
N LEU A 78 6.59 12.84 8.02
CA LEU A 78 8.02 12.74 7.71
C LEU A 78 8.44 11.31 7.39
N LEU A 79 7.93 10.33 8.14
CA LEU A 79 8.23 8.93 7.95
C LEU A 79 7.72 8.42 6.60
N PHE A 80 6.50 8.79 6.20
CA PHE A 80 5.97 8.44 4.87
C PHE A 80 6.71 9.16 3.73
N VAL A 81 7.21 10.39 3.94
CA VAL A 81 8.11 11.06 2.98
C VAL A 81 9.41 10.28 2.83
N VAL A 82 10.05 9.91 3.94
CA VAL A 82 11.30 9.13 3.94
C VAL A 82 11.09 7.76 3.30
N HIS A 83 9.98 7.08 3.61
CA HIS A 83 9.60 5.80 3.02
C HIS A 83 9.39 5.93 1.51
N GLY A 84 8.58 6.88 1.06
CA GLY A 84 8.36 7.12 -0.36
C GLY A 84 9.64 7.45 -1.13
N ALA A 85 10.58 8.16 -0.50
CA ALA A 85 11.90 8.45 -1.08
C ALA A 85 12.86 7.24 -1.08
N SER A 86 12.71 6.33 -0.11
CA SER A 86 13.63 5.20 0.11
C SER A 86 13.18 3.87 -0.52
N PHE A 87 11.90 3.72 -0.84
CA PHE A 87 11.32 2.48 -1.31
C PHE A 87 11.82 2.05 -2.71
N ASP A 88 12.48 2.93 -3.47
CA ASP A 88 13.05 2.59 -4.78
C ASP A 88 11.99 2.01 -5.75
N GLY A 89 10.73 2.45 -5.60
CA GLY A 89 9.57 1.94 -6.34
C GLY A 89 8.97 0.63 -5.79
N ALA A 90 9.31 0.20 -4.57
CA ALA A 90 8.59 -0.87 -3.89
C ALA A 90 7.12 -0.48 -3.71
N SER A 91 6.22 -1.43 -3.90
CA SER A 91 4.80 -1.26 -3.58
C SER A 91 4.57 -1.31 -2.06
N ALA A 92 5.28 -2.21 -1.35
CA ALA A 92 5.24 -2.41 0.11
C ALA A 92 3.84 -2.53 0.73
N ASN A 93 2.83 -2.75 -0.11
CA ASN A 93 1.42 -2.76 0.22
C ASN A 93 0.71 -3.78 -0.70
N PRO A 94 0.04 -4.79 -0.14
CA PRO A 94 -0.57 -5.86 -0.93
C PRO A 94 -1.67 -5.34 -1.85
N THR A 95 -2.41 -4.30 -1.46
CA THR A 95 -3.46 -3.71 -2.31
C THR A 95 -2.89 -2.99 -3.51
N VAL A 96 -1.70 -2.40 -3.38
CA VAL A 96 -0.98 -1.75 -4.50
C VAL A 96 -0.44 -2.83 -5.46
N SER A 97 0.15 -3.91 -4.94
CA SER A 97 0.62 -5.02 -5.81
C SER A 97 -0.54 -5.70 -6.54
N LEU A 98 -1.69 -5.88 -5.89
CA LEU A 98 -2.90 -6.39 -6.55
C LEU A 98 -3.43 -5.42 -7.61
N GLN A 99 -3.39 -4.11 -7.34
CA GLN A 99 -3.75 -3.11 -8.33
C GLN A 99 -2.86 -3.21 -9.58
N GLU A 100 -1.54 -3.28 -9.43
CA GLU A 100 -0.60 -3.45 -10.56
C GLU A 100 -0.94 -4.70 -11.39
N PHE A 101 -1.28 -5.81 -10.74
CA PHE A 101 -1.73 -7.03 -11.41
C PHE A 101 -3.03 -6.85 -12.19
N LEU A 102 -4.04 -6.21 -11.58
CA LEU A 102 -5.34 -5.94 -12.22
C LEU A 102 -5.22 -5.01 -13.45
N LEU A 103 -4.21 -4.14 -13.45
CA LEU A 103 -3.89 -3.20 -14.52
C LEU A 103 -2.97 -3.76 -15.61
N LEU A 104 -2.57 -5.03 -15.54
CA LEU A 104 -1.55 -5.66 -16.42
C LEU A 104 -0.16 -5.02 -16.34
N GLU A 105 0.17 -4.32 -15.25
CA GLU A 105 1.51 -3.80 -14.99
C GLU A 105 2.45 -4.87 -14.41
N SER A 106 1.88 -5.98 -13.91
CA SER A 106 2.61 -7.09 -13.28
C SER A 106 1.97 -8.43 -13.61
N ASP A 107 2.79 -9.46 -13.82
CA ASP A 107 2.33 -10.84 -14.02
C ASP A 107 1.98 -11.54 -12.70
N LEU A 108 1.28 -12.66 -12.79
CA LEU A 108 0.82 -13.41 -11.60
C LEU A 108 2.00 -13.88 -10.74
N ALA A 109 3.05 -14.43 -11.35
CA ALA A 109 4.23 -14.93 -10.65
C ALA A 109 4.98 -13.79 -9.93
N ALA A 110 5.18 -12.65 -10.62
CA ALA A 110 5.79 -11.47 -10.03
C ALA A 110 4.96 -10.93 -8.86
N THR A 111 3.63 -10.87 -9.01
CA THR A 111 2.73 -10.40 -7.96
C THR A 111 2.74 -11.33 -6.75
N ALA A 112 2.72 -12.65 -6.96
CA ALA A 112 2.85 -13.63 -5.88
C ALA A 112 4.18 -13.49 -5.15
N ALA A 113 5.29 -13.33 -5.89
CA ALA A 113 6.61 -13.08 -5.32
C ALA A 113 6.64 -11.79 -4.47
N LYS A 114 6.05 -10.68 -4.96
CA LYS A 114 5.92 -9.43 -4.21
C LYS A 114 5.14 -9.65 -2.90
N LEU A 115 3.97 -10.31 -2.97
CA LEU A 115 3.14 -10.56 -1.78
C LEU A 115 3.86 -11.42 -0.73
N LEU A 116 4.58 -12.46 -1.16
CA LEU A 116 5.40 -13.29 -0.27
C LEU A 116 6.54 -12.49 0.36
N ALA A 117 7.23 -11.66 -0.42
CA ALA A 117 8.28 -10.79 0.07
C ALA A 117 7.76 -9.74 1.06
N GLN A 118 6.58 -9.18 0.81
CA GLN A 118 5.91 -8.24 1.72
C GLN A 118 5.50 -8.91 3.03
N ALA A 119 4.96 -10.14 2.96
CA ALA A 119 4.62 -10.93 4.14
C ALA A 119 5.87 -11.25 4.97
N ALA A 120 6.94 -11.70 4.33
CA ALA A 120 8.23 -11.95 4.98
C ALA A 120 8.81 -10.67 5.60
N GLY A 121 8.84 -9.57 4.84
CA GLY A 121 9.32 -8.27 5.32
C GLY A 121 8.52 -7.77 6.52
N THR A 122 7.19 -7.90 6.49
CA THR A 122 6.31 -7.56 7.61
C THR A 122 6.60 -8.43 8.84
N GLY A 123 6.77 -9.74 8.65
CA GLY A 123 7.11 -10.67 9.74
C GLY A 123 8.46 -10.34 10.38
N VAL A 124 9.48 -10.06 9.58
CA VAL A 124 10.80 -9.64 10.08
C VAL A 124 10.73 -8.27 10.77
N GLY A 125 10.03 -7.31 10.19
CA GLY A 125 9.84 -5.98 10.78
C GLY A 125 9.17 -6.06 12.14
N TRP A 126 8.13 -6.88 12.26
CA TRP A 126 7.47 -7.16 13.53
C TRP A 126 8.43 -7.78 14.56
N ALA A 127 9.18 -8.82 14.17
CA ALA A 127 10.11 -9.50 15.07
C ALA A 127 11.21 -8.54 15.56
N VAL A 128 11.76 -7.72 14.66
CA VAL A 128 12.77 -6.71 15.00
C VAL A 128 12.21 -5.66 15.95
N THR A 129 10.99 -5.16 15.71
CA THR A 129 10.37 -4.19 16.62
C THR A 129 10.08 -4.80 17.98
N LYS A 130 9.62 -6.06 18.04
CA LYS A 130 9.40 -6.77 19.32
C LYS A 130 10.70 -6.97 20.10
N LEU A 131 11.77 -7.35 19.41
CA LEU A 131 13.10 -7.45 20.01
C LEU A 131 13.60 -6.09 20.51
N TYR A 132 13.35 -5.03 19.75
CA TYR A 132 13.72 -3.68 20.16
C TYR A 132 12.96 -3.22 21.39
N TRP A 133 11.66 -3.49 21.46
CA TRP A 133 10.83 -3.20 22.63
C TRP A 133 11.26 -3.99 23.86
N SER A 134 11.72 -5.24 23.69
CA SER A 134 12.19 -6.06 24.83
C SER A 134 13.51 -5.58 25.43
N TRP A 135 14.21 -4.62 24.80
CA TRP A 135 15.37 -3.96 25.41
C TRP A 135 14.98 -2.86 26.40
N GLU A 136 13.70 -2.47 26.45
CA GLU A 136 13.12 -1.58 27.47
C GLU A 136 13.92 -0.28 27.68
N LEU A 137 14.46 0.26 26.58
CA LEU A 137 15.32 1.46 26.58
C LEU A 137 14.61 2.71 27.15
N THR A 138 13.28 2.71 27.16
CA THR A 138 12.47 3.81 27.69
C THR A 138 11.27 3.26 28.44
N GLN A 139 10.70 4.11 29.32
CA GLN A 139 9.44 3.81 30.01
C GLN A 139 8.30 3.50 29.04
N LEU A 140 8.32 4.08 27.83
CA LEU A 140 7.32 3.80 26.80
C LEU A 140 7.42 2.36 26.30
N HIS A 141 8.64 1.85 26.09
CA HIS A 141 8.89 0.46 25.68
C HIS A 141 8.53 -0.53 26.78
N LEU A 142 8.84 -0.21 28.04
CA LEU A 142 8.42 -1.00 29.20
C LEU A 142 6.88 -1.11 29.28
N ILE A 143 6.18 0.02 29.23
CA ILE A 143 4.71 0.06 29.24
C ILE A 143 4.15 -0.70 28.04
N GLN A 144 4.74 -0.55 26.85
CA GLN A 144 4.31 -1.29 25.65
C GLN A 144 4.44 -2.81 25.82
N ASN A 145 5.50 -3.29 26.48
CA ASN A 145 5.68 -4.72 26.77
C ASN A 145 4.65 -5.22 27.78
N LEU A 146 4.37 -4.43 28.83
CA LEU A 146 3.33 -4.73 29.82
C LEU A 146 1.95 -4.81 29.17
N ILE A 147 1.57 -3.82 28.36
CA ILE A 147 0.31 -3.83 27.61
C ILE A 147 0.28 -4.99 26.61
N ALA A 148 1.39 -5.32 25.94
CA ALA A 148 1.43 -6.44 25.02
C ALA A 148 1.22 -7.80 25.70
N SER A 149 1.47 -7.91 27.00
CA SER A 149 1.15 -9.12 27.79
C SER A 149 -0.34 -9.22 28.14
N GLU A 150 -1.01 -8.08 28.24
CA GLU A 150 -2.45 -7.93 28.50
C GLU A 150 -3.20 -7.84 27.15
N CYS A 151 -3.51 -9.00 26.56
CA CYS A 151 -4.03 -9.09 25.20
C CYS A 151 -5.34 -8.29 24.99
N SER A 152 -5.23 -7.11 24.35
CA SER A 152 -6.37 -6.22 24.08
C SER A 152 -6.68 -6.16 22.58
N SER A 153 -7.96 -6.31 22.22
CA SER A 153 -8.42 -6.23 20.82
C SER A 153 -8.18 -4.83 20.24
N SER A 154 -7.54 -4.76 19.07
CA SER A 154 -7.29 -3.51 18.35
C SER A 154 -8.57 -2.87 17.79
N ILE A 155 -9.59 -3.70 17.51
CA ILE A 155 -10.88 -3.27 17.00
C ILE A 155 -11.74 -2.87 18.20
N ARG A 156 -11.83 -1.56 18.48
CA ARG A 156 -12.62 -0.98 19.58
C ARG A 156 -14.02 -0.50 19.16
N ALA A 157 -14.28 -0.35 17.86
CA ALA A 157 -15.61 -0.05 17.32
C ALA A 157 -16.25 -1.28 16.68
N SER A 158 -17.50 -1.17 16.23
CA SER A 158 -18.13 -2.26 15.50
C SER A 158 -17.42 -2.51 14.17
N VAL A 159 -17.28 -3.80 13.84
CA VAL A 159 -16.51 -4.32 12.70
C VAL A 159 -16.91 -3.64 11.38
N HIS A 160 -18.21 -3.38 11.19
CA HIS A 160 -18.73 -2.73 9.98
C HIS A 160 -18.28 -1.28 9.82
N HIS A 161 -18.24 -0.49 10.91
CA HIS A 161 -17.77 0.89 10.83
C HIS A 161 -16.26 0.94 10.55
N ALA A 162 -15.49 0.06 11.18
CA ALA A 162 -14.06 -0.05 10.91
C ALA A 162 -13.77 -0.47 9.46
N ALA A 163 -14.50 -1.46 8.93
CA ALA A 163 -14.38 -1.89 7.55
C ALA A 163 -14.76 -0.77 6.54
N PHE A 164 -15.80 0.01 6.84
CA PHE A 164 -16.20 1.14 6.01
C PHE A 164 -15.17 2.27 6.01
N ALA A 165 -14.59 2.58 7.18
CA ALA A 165 -13.53 3.57 7.31
C ALA A 165 -12.28 3.17 6.53
N GLU A 166 -11.81 1.92 6.68
CA GLU A 166 -10.68 1.36 5.92
C GLU A 166 -10.96 1.33 4.41
N CYS A 167 -12.18 0.98 4.00
CA CYS A 167 -12.61 1.03 2.61
C CYS A 167 -12.52 2.46 2.04
N THR A 168 -13.05 3.45 2.77
CA THR A 168 -13.04 4.86 2.34
C THR A 168 -11.62 5.42 2.28
N CYS A 169 -10.78 5.11 3.29
CA CYS A 169 -9.38 5.53 3.31
C CYS A 169 -8.60 4.90 2.16
N SER A 170 -8.78 3.59 1.92
CA SER A 170 -8.14 2.88 0.81
C SER A 170 -8.60 3.45 -0.54
N PHE A 171 -9.90 3.72 -0.71
CA PHE A 171 -10.44 4.34 -1.92
C PHE A 171 -9.78 5.70 -2.22
N LEU A 172 -9.74 6.61 -1.23
CA LEU A 172 -9.14 7.93 -1.40
C LEU A 172 -7.63 7.84 -1.66
N PHE A 173 -6.93 6.95 -0.95
CA PHE A 173 -5.50 6.72 -1.16
C PHE A 173 -5.20 6.23 -2.58
N HIS A 174 -5.92 5.21 -3.07
CA HIS A 174 -5.73 4.66 -4.41
C HIS A 174 -6.13 5.65 -5.51
N LEU A 175 -7.15 6.49 -5.28
CA LEU A 175 -7.51 7.56 -6.20
C LEU A 175 -6.37 8.59 -6.34
N VAL A 176 -5.79 9.04 -5.23
CA VAL A 176 -4.65 9.97 -5.25
C VAL A 176 -3.41 9.32 -5.86
N LEU A 177 -3.12 8.06 -5.50
CA LEU A 177 -2.02 7.29 -6.07
C LEU A 177 -2.12 7.20 -7.59
N HIS A 178 -3.31 6.91 -8.11
CA HIS A 178 -3.54 6.81 -9.54
C HIS A 178 -3.47 8.18 -10.23
N LYS A 179 -4.05 9.24 -9.64
CA LYS A 179 -3.94 10.63 -10.16
C LYS A 179 -2.49 11.11 -10.23
N LEU A 180 -1.66 10.71 -9.28
CA LEU A 180 -0.26 11.14 -9.19
C LEU A 180 0.72 10.17 -9.85
N HIS A 181 0.25 9.10 -10.49
CA HIS A 181 1.13 8.08 -11.07
C HIS A 181 2.08 8.69 -12.13
N GLN A 182 1.59 9.61 -12.96
CA GLN A 182 2.39 10.30 -14.00
C GLN A 182 3.17 11.52 -13.48
N SER A 183 2.97 11.91 -12.22
CA SER A 183 3.64 13.07 -11.62
C SER A 183 5.08 12.75 -11.23
N ARG A 184 5.95 13.76 -11.23
CA ARG A 184 7.34 13.60 -10.80
C ARG A 184 7.41 13.13 -9.34
N PRO A 185 8.39 12.29 -8.97
CA PRO A 185 8.51 11.73 -7.61
C PRO A 185 8.62 12.82 -6.53
N MET A 186 9.24 13.96 -6.86
CA MET A 186 9.36 15.12 -5.96
C MET A 186 8.01 15.65 -5.45
N TYR A 187 6.96 15.58 -6.27
CA TYR A 187 5.61 16.00 -5.86
C TYR A 187 4.76 14.82 -5.40
N ARG A 188 4.92 13.66 -6.05
CA ARG A 188 4.17 12.44 -5.74
C ARG A 188 4.42 11.98 -4.31
N VAL A 189 5.67 11.96 -3.85
CA VAL A 189 6.02 11.44 -2.51
C VAL A 189 5.41 12.29 -1.39
N PRO A 190 5.62 13.63 -1.34
CA PRO A 190 5.00 14.45 -0.30
C PRO A 190 3.47 14.46 -0.37
N ALA A 191 2.88 14.43 -1.56
CA ALA A 191 1.43 14.41 -1.70
C ALA A 191 0.82 13.09 -1.18
N LEU A 192 1.45 11.95 -1.45
CA LEU A 192 1.03 10.66 -0.90
C LEU A 192 1.21 10.61 0.62
N ALA A 193 2.34 11.11 1.13
CA ALA A 193 2.58 11.21 2.58
C ALA A 193 1.54 12.11 3.27
N ALA A 194 1.23 13.27 2.68
CA ALA A 194 0.18 14.17 3.17
C ALA A 194 -1.19 13.49 3.13
N THR A 195 -1.50 12.73 2.07
CA THR A 195 -2.76 11.98 1.96
C THR A 195 -2.89 10.95 3.06
N VAL A 196 -1.86 10.12 3.30
CA VAL A 196 -1.89 9.11 4.38
C VAL A 196 -2.03 9.79 5.75
N THR A 197 -1.32 10.89 5.96
CA THR A 197 -1.37 11.67 7.19
C THR A 197 -2.77 12.23 7.44
N PHE A 198 -3.36 12.86 6.42
CA PHE A 198 -4.72 13.40 6.47
C PHE A 198 -5.76 12.31 6.70
N LEU A 199 -5.68 11.19 5.98
CA LEU A 199 -6.59 10.06 6.16
C LEU A 199 -6.50 9.50 7.57
N THR A 200 -5.29 9.33 8.10
CA THR A 200 -5.05 8.84 9.47
C THR A 200 -5.61 9.82 10.50
N TYR A 201 -5.41 11.12 10.31
CA TYR A 201 -6.00 12.16 11.15
C TYR A 201 -7.54 12.06 11.11
N THR A 202 -8.15 12.10 9.93
CA THR A 202 -9.62 12.03 9.81
C THR A 202 -10.21 10.73 10.35
N ALA A 203 -9.50 9.60 10.22
CA ALA A 203 -9.92 8.32 10.79
C ALA A 203 -9.88 8.36 12.33
N ALA A 204 -8.87 8.99 12.91
CA ALA A 204 -8.73 9.13 14.36
C ALA A 204 -9.80 10.06 14.98
N PHE A 205 -10.19 11.13 14.27
CA PHE A 205 -11.20 12.09 14.74
C PHE A 205 -12.64 11.71 14.38
N GLY A 206 -12.86 11.11 13.20
CA GLY A 206 -14.18 10.78 12.66
C GLY A 206 -14.71 9.41 13.09
N THR A 207 -13.83 8.50 13.51
CA THR A 207 -14.22 7.20 14.06
C THR A 207 -13.42 6.96 15.34
N THR A 208 -14.09 6.80 16.47
CA THR A 208 -13.50 6.69 17.81
C THR A 208 -12.67 5.42 18.04
N SER A 209 -11.92 4.90 17.05
CA SER A 209 -11.28 3.58 17.21
C SER A 209 -10.19 3.14 16.22
N LEU A 210 -9.62 3.95 15.32
CA LEU A 210 -8.55 3.43 14.45
C LEU A 210 -7.18 3.41 15.16
N ALA A 211 -7.11 2.72 16.29
CA ALA A 211 -5.85 2.27 16.87
C ALA A 211 -5.41 0.99 16.15
N ALA A 212 -4.74 1.26 15.04
CA ALA A 212 -3.47 0.66 14.68
C ALA A 212 -3.38 -0.81 14.26
N ARG A 213 -2.46 -0.96 13.31
CA ARG A 213 -2.23 -2.11 12.44
C ARG A 213 -1.27 -3.09 13.11
N ALA A 214 -1.80 -4.22 13.56
CA ALA A 214 -1.15 -5.53 13.61
C ALA A 214 -2.25 -6.59 13.87
N PRO A 215 -2.40 -7.65 13.06
CA PRO A 215 -3.46 -8.61 13.24
C PRO A 215 -2.95 -9.82 14.00
N PHE A 216 -2.94 -9.83 15.34
CA PHE A 216 -2.72 -11.10 16.05
C PHE A 216 -3.58 -11.28 17.29
N HIS A 217 -4.06 -12.52 17.39
CA HIS A 217 -5.05 -13.09 18.29
C HIS A 217 -5.02 -12.55 19.72
N CYS A 218 -6.04 -11.79 20.07
CA CYS A 218 -6.44 -11.57 21.45
C CYS A 218 -7.86 -12.11 21.67
N SER A 219 -8.14 -12.56 22.89
CA SER A 219 -9.43 -13.07 23.35
C SER A 219 -10.48 -11.95 23.33
N GLY A 220 -11.07 -11.68 22.16
CA GLY A 220 -12.13 -10.66 22.04
C GLY A 220 -12.62 -10.40 20.62
N SER A 221 -11.86 -10.73 19.57
CA SER A 221 -12.29 -10.61 18.17
C SER A 221 -11.91 -11.85 17.37
N SER A 222 -12.80 -12.26 16.47
CA SER A 222 -12.59 -13.43 15.61
C SER A 222 -11.60 -13.08 14.50
N VAL A 223 -10.85 -14.06 13.99
CA VAL A 223 -9.97 -13.90 12.81
C VAL A 223 -10.75 -13.31 11.63
N TRP A 224 -12.03 -13.65 11.53
CA TRP A 224 -12.94 -13.13 10.52
C TRP A 224 -13.15 -11.62 10.59
N ASP A 225 -13.17 -11.03 11.79
CA ASP A 225 -13.35 -9.58 11.97
C ASP A 225 -12.15 -8.83 11.38
N TYR A 226 -10.93 -9.35 11.60
CA TYR A 226 -9.71 -8.79 11.03
C TYR A 226 -9.65 -8.94 9.51
N ILE A 227 -10.10 -10.07 8.95
CA ILE A 227 -10.18 -10.28 7.51
C ILE A 227 -11.16 -9.27 6.89
N GLN A 228 -12.33 -9.07 7.50
CA GLN A 228 -13.31 -8.11 7.00
C GLN A 228 -12.77 -6.68 6.99
N VAL A 229 -12.14 -6.24 8.08
CA VAL A 229 -11.65 -4.87 8.21
C VAL A 229 -10.40 -4.63 7.38
N TYR A 230 -9.38 -5.49 7.50
CA TYR A 230 -8.04 -5.19 6.97
C TYR A 230 -7.73 -5.82 5.61
N TRP A 231 -8.52 -6.81 5.17
CA TRP A 231 -8.41 -7.36 3.82
C TRP A 231 -9.57 -6.91 2.93
N LEU A 232 -10.81 -7.23 3.30
CA LEU A 232 -11.96 -6.92 2.44
C LEU A 232 -12.20 -5.42 2.27
N GLY A 233 -12.12 -4.63 3.35
CA GLY A 233 -12.27 -3.17 3.29
C GLY A 233 -11.30 -2.51 2.30
N PRO A 234 -9.98 -2.64 2.50
CA PRO A 234 -9.00 -2.06 1.60
C PRO A 234 -9.08 -2.55 0.15
N LEU A 235 -9.40 -3.84 -0.07
CA LEU A 235 -9.61 -4.39 -1.41
C LEU A 235 -10.83 -3.78 -2.10
N ALA A 236 -11.95 -3.66 -1.39
CA ALA A 236 -13.16 -3.02 -1.90
C ALA A 236 -12.90 -1.56 -2.27
N GLY A 237 -12.19 -0.81 -1.43
CA GLY A 237 -11.81 0.58 -1.70
C GLY A 237 -10.92 0.73 -2.94
N MET A 238 -9.91 -0.13 -3.08
CA MET A 238 -9.02 -0.16 -4.26
C MET A 238 -9.80 -0.45 -5.54
N LEU A 239 -10.67 -1.48 -5.53
CA LEU A 239 -11.51 -1.82 -6.69
C LEU A 239 -12.46 -0.68 -7.05
N ALA A 240 -13.09 -0.04 -6.07
CA ALA A 240 -13.96 1.12 -6.30
C ALA A 240 -13.19 2.29 -6.92
N ALA A 241 -11.95 2.54 -6.48
CA ALA A 241 -11.10 3.60 -7.02
C ALA A 241 -10.72 3.32 -8.49
N LEU A 242 -10.35 2.07 -8.80
CA LEU A 242 -10.05 1.65 -10.17
C LEU A 242 -11.29 1.77 -11.08
N LEU A 243 -12.44 1.28 -10.62
CA LEU A 243 -13.69 1.39 -11.38
C LEU A 243 -14.02 2.85 -11.68
N LEU A 244 -13.95 3.73 -10.67
CA LEU A 244 -14.27 5.14 -10.82
C LEU A 244 -13.30 5.88 -11.75
N PHE A 245 -12.00 5.55 -11.71
CA PHE A 245 -11.00 6.23 -12.51
C PHE A 245 -10.94 5.72 -13.96
N GLN A 246 -10.88 4.40 -14.16
CA GLN A 246 -10.67 3.80 -15.48
C GLN A 246 -11.97 3.41 -16.18
N GLY A 247 -13.07 3.22 -15.44
CA GLY A 247 -14.34 2.75 -15.98
C GLY A 247 -14.37 1.26 -16.35
N ASN A 248 -13.20 0.64 -16.55
CA ASN A 248 -12.99 -0.79 -16.76
C ASN A 248 -11.84 -1.29 -15.86
N ILE A 249 -11.79 -2.60 -15.63
CA ILE A 249 -10.64 -3.26 -15.01
C ILE A 249 -10.15 -4.27 -16.05
N PRO A 250 -9.01 -4.06 -16.71
CA PRO A 250 -8.72 -4.78 -17.95
C PRO A 250 -8.65 -6.32 -17.78
N ARG A 251 -8.29 -6.82 -16.59
CA ARG A 251 -8.30 -8.26 -16.25
C ARG A 251 -9.69 -8.84 -15.89
N LEU A 252 -10.63 -8.02 -15.43
CA LEU A 252 -11.95 -8.48 -14.96
C LEU A 252 -13.08 -8.15 -15.96
N PHE A 253 -13.06 -6.94 -16.51
CA PHE A 253 -14.07 -6.42 -17.42
C PHE A 253 -13.41 -5.66 -18.57
N GLN A 254 -13.50 -6.18 -19.80
CA GLN A 254 -13.04 -5.45 -20.99
C GLN A 254 -13.98 -4.29 -21.39
N LYS A 255 -15.23 -4.32 -20.94
CA LYS A 255 -16.21 -3.27 -21.22
C LYS A 255 -16.24 -2.25 -20.08
N ASN A 256 -16.23 -0.96 -20.42
CA ASN A 256 -16.43 0.11 -19.46
C ASN A 256 -17.82 -0.03 -18.80
N LEU A 257 -17.84 -0.37 -17.51
CA LEU A 257 -19.07 -0.56 -16.75
C LEU A 257 -19.74 0.77 -16.41
N LEU A 258 -18.94 1.79 -16.08
CA LEU A 258 -19.45 3.12 -15.71
C LEU A 258 -19.57 4.06 -16.91
N TYR A 259 -18.62 3.98 -17.84
CA TYR A 259 -18.61 4.80 -19.06
C TYR A 259 -19.03 3.96 -20.26
N SER A 260 -20.26 3.44 -20.24
CA SER A 260 -20.85 2.86 -21.45
C SER A 260 -21.08 3.99 -22.43
N GLN A 261 -20.25 4.09 -23.47
CA GLN A 261 -20.59 4.92 -24.62
C GLN A 261 -21.89 4.36 -25.21
N LYS A 262 -23.03 4.98 -24.87
CA LYS A 262 -24.23 4.85 -25.70
C LYS A 262 -23.82 5.34 -27.08
N SER A 263 -23.63 4.43 -28.03
CA SER A 263 -23.28 4.79 -29.41
C SER A 263 -24.42 5.65 -29.97
N LYS A 264 -24.29 6.97 -29.89
CA LYS A 264 -25.28 7.92 -30.42
C LYS A 264 -25.27 8.03 -31.95
N TYR A 265 -24.46 7.23 -32.63
CA TYR A 265 -24.52 7.08 -34.08
C TYR A 265 -24.71 5.61 -34.47
N LYS A 266 -25.98 5.21 -34.60
CA LYS A 266 -26.35 4.16 -35.56
C LYS A 266 -25.97 4.70 -36.94
N ILE A 267 -24.83 4.28 -37.47
CA ILE A 267 -24.50 4.48 -38.88
C ILE A 267 -25.64 3.83 -39.69
N PRO A 268 -26.36 4.56 -40.56
CA PRO A 268 -27.34 3.93 -41.44
C PRO A 268 -26.63 2.90 -42.32
N LYS A 269 -27.07 1.65 -42.27
CA LYS A 269 -26.71 0.60 -43.24
C LYS A 269 -27.21 1.02 -44.63
N ALA A 270 -26.51 1.90 -45.31
CA ALA A 270 -26.84 2.30 -46.68
C ALA A 270 -25.61 2.86 -47.42
N ARG A 271 -24.52 2.09 -47.52
CA ARG A 271 -23.54 2.20 -48.64
C ARG A 271 -22.38 1.18 -48.66
N VAL A 272 -22.48 0.03 -48.01
CA VAL A 272 -21.39 -0.98 -48.05
C VAL A 272 -21.48 -1.90 -49.27
N ALA A 273 -22.54 -1.82 -50.09
CA ALA A 273 -22.67 -2.68 -51.29
C ALA A 273 -21.83 -2.22 -52.51
N ALA A 274 -21.16 -1.05 -52.47
CA ALA A 274 -20.45 -0.51 -53.63
C ALA A 274 -18.92 -0.51 -53.53
N HIS A 275 -18.33 -0.95 -52.40
CA HIS A 275 -16.87 -0.87 -52.19
C HIS A 275 -16.18 -2.24 -51.97
N VAL A 276 -16.95 -3.34 -52.00
CA VAL A 276 -16.44 -4.70 -51.78
C VAL A 276 -15.67 -5.25 -53.00
N GLU A 277 -15.88 -4.70 -54.20
CA GLU A 277 -15.21 -5.20 -55.42
C GLU A 277 -13.80 -4.62 -55.65
N GLY A 278 -13.42 -3.53 -54.97
CA GLY A 278 -12.19 -2.79 -55.28
C GLY A 278 -10.95 -3.10 -54.44
N ASP A 279 -11.11 -3.68 -53.23
CA ASP A 279 -10.04 -3.67 -52.21
C ASP A 279 -9.41 -5.06 -51.94
N GLU A 280 -9.93 -6.11 -52.58
CA GLU A 280 -9.37 -7.48 -52.49
C GLU A 280 -7.99 -7.58 -53.16
N ALA A 281 -7.67 -6.67 -54.08
CA ALA A 281 -6.40 -6.66 -54.80
C ALA A 281 -5.21 -6.13 -53.99
N GLN A 282 -5.42 -5.36 -52.92
CA GLN A 282 -4.33 -4.56 -52.31
C GLN A 282 -3.75 -5.14 -51.01
N ARG A 283 -4.38 -6.15 -50.40
CA ARG A 283 -4.01 -6.65 -49.05
C ARG A 283 -2.93 -7.72 -48.99
N LYS A 284 -2.41 -8.23 -50.13
CA LYS A 284 -1.34 -9.24 -50.13
C LYS A 284 0.08 -8.71 -49.92
N ARG A 285 0.32 -7.40 -49.75
CA ARG A 285 1.69 -6.83 -49.93
C ARG A 285 2.41 -6.17 -48.75
N LYS A 286 1.85 -6.06 -47.53
CA LYS A 286 2.57 -5.45 -46.38
C LYS A 286 2.07 -6.10 -45.08
N GLY A 287 2.86 -6.66 -44.17
CA GLY A 287 4.30 -6.59 -43.95
C GLY A 287 4.52 -6.81 -42.44
N LYS A 288 5.11 -7.96 -42.11
CA LYS A 288 5.64 -8.39 -40.80
C LYS A 288 6.49 -7.31 -40.11
N LYS A 289 6.29 -7.05 -38.81
CA LYS A 289 7.29 -6.59 -37.81
C LYS A 289 6.62 -6.53 -36.41
N SER A 290 6.85 -7.53 -35.55
CA SER A 290 7.87 -7.65 -34.48
C SER A 290 7.51 -6.87 -33.20
N ILE A 291 7.11 -7.64 -32.19
CA ILE A 291 6.69 -7.30 -30.83
C ILE A 291 7.94 -7.28 -29.91
N PRO A 292 8.07 -6.36 -28.94
CA PRO A 292 9.07 -6.47 -27.87
C PRO A 292 8.54 -7.30 -26.68
N GLU A 293 9.40 -8.15 -26.12
CA GLU A 293 9.14 -9.10 -25.01
C GLU A 293 8.95 -8.42 -23.63
N PRO A 294 8.08 -8.94 -22.75
CA PRO A 294 8.09 -8.70 -21.31
C PRO A 294 8.84 -9.80 -20.53
N CYS A 295 9.31 -9.40 -19.34
CA CYS A 295 10.10 -10.10 -18.31
C CYS A 295 9.98 -11.63 -18.20
N ALA A 296 11.15 -12.27 -18.09
CA ALA A 296 11.36 -13.59 -17.50
C ALA A 296 12.02 -13.46 -16.12
#